data_AF-A0A544YPE7-F1
#
_entry.id   AF-A0A544YPE7-F1
#
_cell.length_a   1.000
_cell.length_b   1.000
_cell.length_c   1.000
_cell.angle_alpha   90.00
_cell.angle_beta   90.00
_cell.angle_gamma   90.00
#
_symmetry.space_group_name_H-M   'P 1'
#
loop_
_entity.id
_entity.type
_entity.pdbx_description
1 polymer ?
#
loop_
_entity_poly.entity_id
_entity_poly.type
_entity_poly.pdbx_seq_one_letter_code
_entity_poly.pdbx_strand_id
1 'polypeptide(L)'
;MVLQLLIVIAQTAAPADSLGVASGTVVFLRSMGGAFGVALSGAVFTARLGGDTVTSLAAVARRMRDPALAASSHEAVANAMTAVFTTGVPFALLAFAAVLAVLAVTPRSRLVPDGRA
;
A
#
# COMPACT_ATOMS: atom_id res chain seq x y z
N MET A 1 2.04 -1.91 14.97
CA MET A 1 3.37 -1.52 15.48
C MET A 1 4.45 -1.70 14.42
N VAL A 2 4.31 -1.06 13.24
CA VAL A 2 5.31 -1.14 12.15
C VAL A 2 5.88 0.26 11.84
N LEU A 3 5.05 1.29 11.89
CA LEU A 3 5.47 2.68 11.70
C LEU A 3 6.59 3.09 12.66
N GLN A 4 6.47 2.70 13.93
CA GLN A 4 7.48 2.99 14.96
C GLN A 4 8.84 2.37 14.62
N LEU A 5 8.86 1.14 14.10
CA LEU A 5 10.09 0.47 13.67
C LEU A 5 10.75 1.22 12.50
N LEU A 6 9.97 1.64 11.50
CA LEU A 6 10.47 2.40 10.35
C LEU A 6 11.06 3.75 10.77
N ILE A 7 10.43 4.44 11.72
CA ILE A 7 10.94 5.70 12.26
C ILE A 7 12.29 5.49 12.95
N VAL A 8 12.42 4.47 13.80
CA VAL A 8 13.69 4.16 14.49
C VAL A 8 14.78 3.84 13.48
N ILE A 9 14.50 3.01 12.46
CA ILE A 9 15.46 2.68 11.41
C ILE A 9 15.91 3.93 10.64
N ALA A 10 14.98 4.82 10.30
CA ALA A 10 15.33 6.05 9.60
C ALA A 10 16.15 7.01 10.48
N GLN A 11 15.84 7.08 11.78
CA GLN A 11 16.53 7.92 12.74
C GLN A 11 17.94 7.41 13.06
N THR A 12 18.16 6.09 13.13
CA THR A 12 19.51 5.53 13.37
C THR A 12 20.46 5.72 12.19
N ALA A 13 19.93 5.96 10.99
CA ALA A 13 20.70 6.25 9.79
C ALA A 13 21.00 7.75 9.59
N ALA A 14 20.35 8.64 10.36
CA ALA A 14 20.39 10.07 10.17
C ALA A 14 21.28 10.80 11.20
N PRO A 15 22.01 11.86 10.81
CA PRO A 15 22.66 12.78 11.76
C PRO A 15 21.66 13.41 12.74
N ALA A 16 22.12 13.73 13.96
CA ALA A 16 21.27 14.16 15.07
C ALA A 16 20.46 15.44 14.79
N ASP A 17 20.97 16.33 13.96
CA ASP A 17 20.32 17.57 13.51
C ASP A 17 19.19 17.34 12.49
N SER A 18 19.12 16.16 11.87
CA SER A 18 18.18 15.81 10.79
C SER A 18 17.09 14.81 11.18
N LEU A 19 16.98 14.47 12.47
CA LEU A 19 16.04 13.45 12.96
C LEU A 19 14.56 13.79 12.66
N GLY A 20 14.20 15.07 12.62
CA GLY A 20 12.87 15.54 12.24
C GLY A 20 12.55 15.34 10.77
N VAL A 21 13.54 15.52 9.88
CA VAL A 21 13.41 15.28 8.44
C VAL A 21 13.30 13.77 8.17
N ALA A 22 14.08 12.95 8.88
CA ALA A 22 14.04 11.50 8.75
C ALA A 22 12.66 10.93 9.14
N SER A 23 12.13 11.31 10.30
CA SER A 23 10.80 10.85 10.74
C SER A 23 9.67 11.43 9.87
N GLY A 24 9.76 12.71 9.51
CA GLY A 24 8.80 13.39 8.62
C GLY A 24 8.71 12.72 7.25
N THR A 25 9.85 12.32 6.68
CA THR A 25 9.91 11.60 5.40
C THR A 25 9.20 10.24 5.49
N VAL A 26 9.39 9.49 6.58
CA VAL A 26 8.69 8.22 6.82
C VAL A 26 7.17 8.42 6.89
N VAL A 27 6.71 9.44 7.62
CA VAL A 27 5.28 9.77 7.75
C VAL A 27 4.70 10.23 6.41
N PHE A 28 5.42 11.06 5.67
CA PHE A 28 5.00 11.54 4.35
C PHE A 28 4.84 10.40 3.36
N LEU A 29 5.85 9.53 3.22
CA LEU A 29 5.80 8.36 2.33
C LEU A 29 4.68 7.40 2.74
N ARG A 30 4.43 7.24 4.04
CA ARG A 30 3.32 6.42 4.55
C ARG A 30 1.96 6.97 4.11
N SER A 31 1.78 8.28 4.15
CA SER A 31 0.54 8.95 3.73
C SER A 31 0.36 8.88 2.21
N MET A 32 1.42 9.18 1.44
CA MET A 32 1.41 9.02 -0.01
C MET A 32 1.07 7.59 -0.42
N GLY A 33 1.77 6.59 0.12
CA GLY A 33 1.54 5.19 -0.19
C GLY A 33 0.12 4.73 0.12
N GLY A 34 -0.49 5.27 1.18
CA GLY A 34 -1.91 5.03 1.50
C GLY A 34 -2.85 5.57 0.41
N ALA A 35 -2.67 6.84 0.01
CA ALA A 35 -3.51 7.46 -1.02
C ALA A 35 -3.35 6.78 -2.39
N PHE A 36 -2.11 6.52 -2.82
CA PHE A 36 -1.83 5.82 -4.08
C PHE A 36 -2.39 4.39 -4.07
N GLY A 37 -2.22 3.65 -2.97
CA GLY A 37 -2.73 2.29 -2.85
C GLY A 37 -4.25 2.21 -2.97
N VAL A 38 -4.98 3.15 -2.33
CA VAL A 38 -6.44 3.23 -2.43
C VAL A 38 -6.87 3.61 -3.85
N ALA A 39 -6.22 4.61 -4.47
CA ALA A 39 -6.55 5.05 -5.82
C ALA A 39 -6.35 3.93 -6.86
N LEU A 40 -5.21 3.24 -6.80
CA LEU A 40 -4.91 2.12 -7.71
C LEU A 40 -5.92 0.97 -7.52
N SER A 41 -6.22 0.62 -6.26
CA SER A 41 -7.20 -0.43 -5.96
C SER A 41 -8.59 -0.08 -6.48
N GLY A 42 -9.02 1.18 -6.31
CA GLY A 42 -10.29 1.68 -6.85
C GLY A 42 -10.33 1.67 -8.38
N ALA A 43 -9.21 1.98 -9.05
CA ALA A 43 -9.10 1.91 -10.50
C ALA A 43 -9.23 0.46 -11.01
N VAL A 44 -8.53 -0.49 -10.39
CA VAL A 44 -8.62 -1.93 -10.74
C VAL A 44 -10.04 -2.45 -10.49
N PHE A 45 -10.63 -2.11 -9.34
CA PHE A 45 -12.01 -2.49 -9.01
C PHE A 45 -13.00 -1.97 -10.06
N THR A 46 -12.93 -0.68 -10.38
CA THR A 46 -13.84 -0.04 -11.35
C THR A 46 -13.66 -0.60 -12.76
N ALA A 47 -12.42 -0.84 -13.19
CA ALA A 47 -12.14 -1.47 -14.49
C ALA A 47 -12.78 -2.86 -14.58
N ARG A 48 -12.76 -3.64 -13.49
CA ARG A 48 -13.33 -4.99 -13.42
C ARG A 48 -14.85 -5.00 -13.28
N LEU A 49 -15.47 -3.94 -12.76
CA LEU A 49 -16.94 -3.77 -12.76
C LEU A 49 -17.50 -3.37 -14.13
N GLY A 50 -16.65 -3.27 -15.17
CA GLY A 50 -17.04 -2.85 -16.51
C GLY A 50 -16.85 -1.35 -16.69
N GLY A 51 -15.60 -0.89 -16.63
CA GLY A 51 -15.17 0.51 -16.56
C GLY A 51 -15.83 1.54 -17.50
N ASP A 52 -16.48 1.10 -18.58
CA ASP A 52 -17.22 1.96 -19.51
C ASP A 52 -18.75 2.03 -19.24
N THR A 53 -19.29 1.14 -18.40
CA THR A 53 -20.74 1.00 -18.14
C THR A 53 -21.17 1.65 -16.81
N VAL A 54 -20.21 1.98 -15.94
CA VAL A 54 -20.47 2.68 -14.67
C VAL A 54 -20.58 4.19 -14.91
N THR A 55 -21.66 4.61 -15.56
CA THR A 55 -21.95 6.03 -15.81
C THR A 55 -22.30 6.78 -14.52
N SER A 56 -22.70 6.05 -13.46
CA SER A 56 -23.06 6.62 -12.16
C SER A 56 -23.03 5.58 -11.04
N LEU A 57 -22.49 5.97 -9.88
CA LEU A 57 -22.56 5.18 -8.64
C LEU A 57 -24.01 4.87 -8.23
N ALA A 58 -24.96 5.78 -8.53
CA ALA A 58 -26.38 5.56 -8.26
C ALA A 58 -26.98 4.45 -9.14
N ALA A 59 -26.50 4.27 -10.37
CA ALA A 59 -26.94 3.19 -11.25
C ALA A 59 -26.47 1.82 -10.75
N VAL A 60 -25.24 1.74 -10.25
CA VAL A 60 -24.70 0.53 -9.61
C VAL A 60 -25.47 0.20 -8.33
N ALA A 61 -25.70 1.21 -7.47
CA ALA A 61 -26.46 1.02 -6.24
C ALA A 61 -27.90 0.54 -6.48
N ARG A 62 -28.56 1.03 -7.55
CA ARG A 62 -29.89 0.55 -7.95
C ARG A 62 -29.86 -0.90 -8.44
N ARG A 63 -28.87 -1.28 -9.25
CA ARG A 63 -28.71 -2.68 -9.71
C ARG A 63 -28.48 -3.65 -8.55
N MET A 64 -27.68 -3.27 -7.55
CA MET A 64 -27.46 -4.10 -6.37
C MET A 64 -28.71 -4.28 -5.49
N ARG A 65 -29.68 -3.36 -5.56
CA ARG A 65 -30.94 -3.46 -4.81
C ARG A 65 -32.04 -4.23 -5.56
N ASP A 66 -31.82 -4.57 -6.81
CA ASP A 66 -32.75 -5.39 -7.59
C ASP A 66 -32.53 -6.88 -7.23
N PRO A 67 -33.52 -7.55 -6.60
CA PRO A 67 -33.38 -8.94 -6.20
C PRO A 67 -33.14 -9.90 -7.38
N ALA A 68 -33.58 -9.54 -8.60
CA ALA A 68 -33.33 -10.34 -9.79
C ALA A 68 -31.86 -10.29 -10.26
N LEU A 69 -31.13 -9.23 -9.90
CA LEU A 69 -29.75 -8.98 -10.29
C LEU A 69 -28.77 -9.07 -9.10
N ALA A 70 -29.27 -9.30 -7.89
CA ALA A 70 -28.46 -9.29 -6.67
C ALA A 70 -27.37 -10.37 -6.68
N ALA A 71 -27.71 -11.60 -7.09
CA ALA A 71 -26.75 -12.72 -7.13
C ALA A 71 -25.59 -12.46 -8.10
N SER A 72 -25.89 -12.02 -9.33
CA SER A 72 -24.86 -11.70 -10.33
C SER A 72 -24.04 -10.45 -9.95
N SER A 73 -24.68 -9.47 -9.29
CA SER A 73 -23.97 -8.29 -8.77
C SER A 73 -22.99 -8.65 -7.65
N HIS A 74 -23.39 -9.53 -6.73
CA HIS A 74 -22.49 -10.02 -5.68
C HIS A 74 -21.29 -10.78 -6.27
N GLU A 75 -21.53 -11.64 -7.26
CA GLU A 75 -20.48 -12.37 -7.94
C GLU A 75 -19.51 -11.43 -8.69
N ALA A 76 -20.03 -10.42 -9.38
CA ALA A 76 -19.22 -9.41 -10.06
C ALA A 76 -18.36 -8.60 -9.08
N VAL A 77 -18.92 -8.17 -7.95
CA VAL A 77 -18.19 -7.43 -6.90
C VAL A 77 -17.12 -8.33 -6.26
N ALA A 78 -17.45 -9.59 -5.98
CA ALA A 78 -16.50 -10.56 -5.43
C ALA A 78 -15.33 -10.78 -6.41
N ASN A 79 -15.60 -11.01 -7.69
CA ASN A 79 -14.57 -11.21 -8.70
C ASN A 79 -13.69 -9.96 -8.89
N ALA A 80 -14.28 -8.77 -8.87
CA ALA A 80 -13.52 -7.52 -8.92
C ALA A 80 -12.63 -7.35 -7.69
N MET A 81 -13.12 -7.69 -6.49
CA MET A 81 -12.32 -7.65 -5.27
C MET A 81 -11.18 -8.67 -5.31
N THR A 82 -11.42 -9.88 -5.81
CA THR A 82 -10.38 -10.87 -6.07
C THR A 82 -9.31 -10.29 -6.98
N ALA A 83 -9.69 -9.62 -8.06
CA ALA A 83 -8.73 -8.97 -8.96
C ALA A 83 -7.90 -7.87 -8.28
N VAL A 84 -8.49 -7.08 -7.37
CA VAL A 84 -7.75 -6.09 -6.55
C VAL A 84 -6.68 -6.77 -5.72
N PHE A 85 -7.03 -7.84 -4.99
CA PHE A 85 -6.05 -8.58 -4.18
C PHE A 85 -4.98 -9.27 -5.03
N THR A 86 -5.36 -9.92 -6.13
CA THR A 86 -4.41 -10.56 -7.05
C THR A 86 -3.45 -9.55 -7.66
N THR A 87 -3.90 -8.33 -7.96
CA THR A 87 -3.04 -7.23 -8.43
C THR A 87 -2.17 -6.67 -7.29
N GLY A 88 -2.65 -6.71 -6.05
CA GLY A 88 -1.90 -6.31 -4.86
C GLY A 88 -0.73 -7.24 -4.52
N VAL A 89 -0.85 -8.55 -4.78
CA VAL A 89 0.22 -9.54 -4.50
C VAL A 89 1.56 -9.18 -5.16
N PRO A 90 1.66 -8.96 -6.48
CA PRO A 90 2.93 -8.60 -7.10
C PRO A 90 3.45 -7.26 -6.58
N PHE A 91 2.58 -6.29 -6.28
CA PHE A 91 3.00 -5.02 -5.70
C PHE A 91 3.59 -5.19 -4.29
N ALA A 92 2.98 -6.04 -3.47
CA ALA A 92 3.50 -6.38 -2.14
C ALA A 92 4.84 -7.12 -2.22
N LEU A 93 4.98 -8.05 -3.18
CA LEU A 93 6.25 -8.76 -3.42
C LEU A 93 7.35 -7.80 -3.89
N LEU A 94 7.04 -6.85 -4.78
CA LEU A 94 7.98 -5.82 -5.22
C LEU A 94 8.41 -4.91 -4.06
N ALA A 95 7.46 -4.46 -3.24
CA ALA A 95 7.76 -3.66 -2.05
C ALA A 95 8.63 -4.43 -1.04
N PHE A 96 8.33 -5.71 -0.83
CA PHE A 96 9.12 -6.59 0.03
C PHE A 96 10.54 -6.79 -0.53
N ALA A 97 10.67 -7.05 -1.83
CA ALA A 97 11.97 -7.18 -2.50
C ALA A 97 12.77 -5.88 -2.43
N ALA A 98 12.14 -4.72 -2.57
CA ALA A 98 12.79 -3.43 -2.40
C ALA A 98 13.34 -3.25 -0.97
N VAL A 99 12.58 -3.63 0.05
CA VAL A 99 13.06 -3.62 1.45
C VAL A 99 14.25 -4.57 1.63
N LEU A 100 14.19 -5.78 1.07
CA LEU A 100 15.32 -6.72 1.12
C LEU A 100 16.56 -6.17 0.40
N ALA A 101 16.39 -5.50 -0.74
CA ALA A 101 17.50 -4.89 -1.46
C ALA A 101 18.16 -3.76 -0.65
N VAL A 102 17.37 -2.91 0.02
CA VAL A 102 17.90 -1.88 0.93
C VAL A 102 18.67 -2.51 2.10
N LEU A 103 18.14 -3.58 2.69
CA LEU A 103 18.81 -4.32 3.76
C LEU A 103 20.08 -5.03 3.30
N ALA A 104 20.11 -5.52 2.05
CA ALA A 104 21.29 -6.16 1.47
C ALA A 104 22.42 -5.17 1.20
N VAL A 105 22.08 -3.93 0.82
CA VAL A 105 23.06 -2.87 0.52
C VAL A 105 23.60 -2.21 1.79
N THR A 106 22.83 -2.16 2.89
CA THR A 106 23.26 -1.53 4.14
C THR A 106 24.23 -2.44 4.91
N PRO A 107 25.55 -2.14 4.96
CA PRO A 107 26.52 -3.03 5.57
C PRO A 107 26.30 -3.10 7.09
N ARG A 108 26.28 -4.32 7.65
CA ARG A 108 26.10 -4.62 9.09
C ARG A 108 27.13 -3.94 10.03
N SER A 109 28.17 -3.30 9.51
CA SER A 109 29.28 -2.73 10.28
C SER A 109 28.95 -1.48 11.10
N ARG A 110 27.76 -0.87 10.95
CA ARG A 110 27.32 0.27 11.79
C ARG A 110 26.63 -0.12 13.11
N LEU A 111 26.45 -1.42 13.37
CA LEU A 111 25.69 -1.93 14.53
C LEU A 111 26.56 -2.38 15.71
N VAL A 112 27.89 -2.34 15.58
CA VAL A 112 28.82 -2.55 16.69
C VAL A 112 29.30 -1.17 17.12
N PRO A 113 28.89 -0.65 18.30
CA PRO A 113 29.59 0.47 18.90
C PRO A 113 31.02 0.01 19.15
N ASP A 114 32.00 0.68 18.55
CA ASP A 114 33.38 0.53 18.95
C ASP A 114 33.44 0.76 20.47
N GLY A 115 33.76 -0.31 21.20
CA GLY A 115 34.13 -0.24 22.59
C GLY A 115 35.38 0.62 22.73
N ARG A 116 35.19 1.92 22.92
CA ARG A 116 36.16 2.85 23.51
C ARG A 116 35.40 3.58 24.61
N ALA A 117 35.54 3.08 25.84
CA ALA A 117 36.54 3.49 26.83
C ALA A 117 36.09 4.78 27.54
#